data_AF-Q7WXB2-F1
#
_entry.id   AF-Q7WXB2-F1
#
_cell.length_a   1.000
_cell.length_b   1.000
_cell.length_c   1.000
_cell.angle_alpha   90.00
_cell.angle_beta   90.00
_cell.angle_gamma   90.00
#
_symmetry.space_group_name_H-M   'P 1'
#
loop_
_entity.id
_entity.type
_entity.pdbx_description
1 polymer ?
#
loop_
_entity_poly.entity_id
_entity_poly.type
_entity_poly.pdbx_seq_one_letter_code
_entity_poly.pdbx_strand_id
1 'polypeptide(L)'
;MNFRTMLVDLREDDARDARIEAAAGLALLFDGSIVGLTATGTQLEPYRGAGEEAGKYAALAAEHYAVLRDLVKQAAPSIPIRQAVVEAEEGWALAREGRFADIILPDAAVHR
;
A
#
# COMPACT_ATOMS: atom_id res chain seq x y z
N MET A 1 2.92 -24.26 -0.45
CA MET A 1 1.96 -23.18 -0.73
C MET A 1 2.77 -22.06 -1.37
N ASN A 2 2.48 -21.67 -2.61
CA ASN A 2 3.27 -20.68 -3.33
C ASN A 2 2.59 -19.32 -3.18
N PHE A 3 2.96 -18.57 -2.14
CA PHE A 3 2.49 -17.19 -1.95
C PHE A 3 3.18 -16.31 -2.99
N ARG A 4 2.42 -15.61 -3.84
CA ARG A 4 2.99 -14.80 -4.93
C ARG A 4 2.64 -13.32 -4.83
N THR A 5 1.66 -12.95 -4.02
CA THR A 5 1.19 -11.57 -3.94
C THR A 5 1.10 -11.12 -2.49
N MET A 6 1.89 -10.12 -2.13
CA MET A 6 1.89 -9.46 -0.83
C MET A 6 1.25 -8.09 -0.97
N LEU A 7 0.14 -7.85 -0.27
CA LEU A 7 -0.47 -6.53 -0.14
C LEU A 7 0.10 -5.83 1.09
N VAL A 8 0.60 -4.63 0.91
CA VAL A 8 1.23 -3.82 1.95
C VAL A 8 0.47 -2.51 2.08
N ASP A 9 -0.09 -2.25 3.26
CA ASP A 9 -0.63 -0.92 3.55
C ASP A 9 0.53 0.09 3.63
N LEU A 10 0.45 1.17 2.83
CA LEU A 10 1.46 2.23 2.77
C LEU A 10 1.14 3.44 3.66
N ARG A 11 0.08 3.36 4.46
CA ARG A 11 -0.23 4.40 5.44
C ARG A 11 0.99 4.70 6.30
N GLU A 12 1.23 6.00 6.50
CA GLU A 12 2.28 6.46 7.39
C GLU A 12 1.96 6.08 8.83
N ASP A 13 2.85 5.27 9.41
CA ASP A 13 2.95 4.96 10.82
C ASP A 13 4.40 4.60 11.16
N ASP A 14 4.69 4.44 12.46
CA ASP A 14 6.04 4.10 12.94
C ASP A 14 6.57 2.74 12.41
N ALA A 15 5.70 1.90 11.86
CA ALA A 15 6.01 0.55 11.41
C ALA A 15 6.01 0.40 9.87
N ARG A 16 5.74 1.48 9.10
CA ARG A 16 5.58 1.43 7.64
C ARG A 16 6.81 0.84 6.96
N ASP A 17 7.99 1.31 7.32
CA ASP A 17 9.23 0.90 6.65
C ASP A 17 9.55 -0.58 6.95
N ALA A 18 9.43 -0.98 8.22
CA ALA A 18 9.61 -2.37 8.64
C ALA A 18 8.61 -3.31 7.95
N ARG A 19 7.39 -2.85 7.70
CA ARG A 19 6.36 -3.60 6.97
C ARG A 19 6.76 -3.81 5.50
N ILE A 20 7.24 -2.76 4.85
CA ILE A 20 7.71 -2.83 3.45
C ILE A 20 8.92 -3.77 3.34
N GLU A 21 9.87 -3.67 4.27
CA GLU A 21 11.03 -4.57 4.33
C GLU A 21 10.63 -6.02 4.56
N ALA A 22 9.68 -6.28 5.46
CA ALA A 22 9.16 -7.62 5.70
C ALA A 22 8.50 -8.21 4.44
N ALA A 23 7.71 -7.40 3.72
CA ALA A 23 7.14 -7.82 2.44
C ALA A 23 8.21 -8.12 1.39
N ALA A 24 9.26 -7.28 1.30
CA ALA A 24 10.41 -7.50 0.42
C ALA A 24 11.12 -8.83 0.71
N GLY A 25 11.39 -9.12 1.99
CA GLY A 25 12.00 -10.38 2.42
C GLY A 25 11.14 -11.59 2.08
N LEU A 26 9.84 -11.52 2.35
CA LEU A 26 8.91 -12.58 1.98
C LEU A 26 8.85 -12.78 0.46
N ALA A 27 8.80 -11.69 -0.32
CA ALA A 27 8.73 -11.76 -1.78
C ALA A 27 9.97 -12.44 -2.38
N LEU A 28 11.17 -12.16 -1.84
CA LEU A 28 12.39 -12.86 -2.23
C LEU A 28 12.34 -14.36 -1.93
N LEU A 29 11.83 -14.73 -0.76
CA LEU A 29 11.78 -16.15 -0.34
C LEU A 29 10.83 -16.98 -1.20
N PHE A 30 9.76 -16.37 -1.72
CA PHE A 30 8.71 -17.08 -2.45
C PHE A 30 8.65 -16.76 -3.95
N ASP A 31 9.61 -15.98 -4.47
CA ASP A 31 9.59 -15.46 -5.86
C ASP A 31 8.26 -14.76 -6.18
N GLY A 32 7.87 -13.87 -5.26
CA GLY A 32 6.59 -13.18 -5.25
C GLY A 32 6.66 -11.74 -5.77
N SER A 33 5.58 -11.01 -5.52
CA SER A 33 5.35 -9.63 -5.94
C SER A 33 4.71 -8.82 -4.81
N ILE A 34 4.93 -7.51 -4.82
CA ILE A 34 4.41 -6.60 -3.80
C ILE A 34 3.43 -5.63 -4.44
N VAL A 35 2.32 -5.42 -3.73
CA VAL A 35 1.28 -4.46 -4.05
C VAL A 35 1.19 -3.49 -2.88
N GLY A 36 1.61 -2.25 -3.07
CA GLY A 36 1.37 -1.20 -2.11
C GLY A 36 -0.07 -0.69 -2.19
N LEU A 37 -0.74 -0.53 -1.06
CA LEU A 37 -2.08 0.02 -0.96
C LEU A 37 -2.02 1.46 -0.45
N THR A 38 -2.70 2.36 -1.15
CA THR A 38 -2.93 3.73 -0.67
C THR A 38 -4.42 3.99 -0.72
N ALA A 39 -5.05 4.01 0.45
CA ALA A 39 -6.43 4.44 0.62
C ALA A 39 -6.47 5.97 0.70
N THR A 40 -7.30 6.60 -0.12
CA THR A 40 -7.46 8.07 -0.12
C THR A 40 -8.66 8.54 0.71
N GLY A 41 -9.32 7.63 1.43
CA GLY A 41 -10.56 7.91 2.17
C GLY A 41 -11.79 7.98 1.27
N THR A 42 -12.95 8.25 1.86
CA THR A 42 -14.20 8.51 1.14
C THR A 42 -14.38 10.01 0.91
N GLN A 43 -14.70 10.41 -0.32
CA GLN A 43 -15.11 11.77 -0.62
C GLN A 43 -16.51 12.01 -0.02
N LEU A 44 -16.56 12.55 1.22
CA LEU A 44 -17.81 12.78 1.95
C LEU A 44 -18.72 13.85 1.29
N GLU A 45 -18.22 14.68 0.37
CA GLU A 45 -19.03 15.58 -0.45
C GLU A 45 -18.48 15.77 -1.88
N PRO A 46 -19.25 15.51 -2.95
CA PRO A 46 -18.76 15.61 -4.32
C PRO A 46 -18.57 17.05 -4.85
N TYR A 47 -18.95 18.09 -4.10
CA TYR A 47 -19.13 19.45 -4.65
C TYR A 47 -18.21 20.54 -4.09
N ARG A 48 -17.31 20.26 -3.15
CA ARG A 48 -16.33 21.24 -2.65
C ARG A 48 -14.91 20.85 -3.05
N GLY A 49 -14.39 21.45 -4.13
CA GLY A 49 -12.93 21.47 -4.39
C GLY A 49 -12.37 20.41 -5.34
N ALA A 50 -13.09 20.04 -6.41
CA ALA A 50 -12.71 18.98 -7.37
C ALA A 50 -11.32 19.11 -8.04
N GLY A 51 -10.63 20.24 -7.91
CA GLY A 51 -9.26 20.43 -8.45
C GLY A 51 -8.14 20.32 -7.41
N GLU A 52 -8.32 20.89 -6.21
CA GLU A 52 -7.26 20.97 -5.20
C GLU A 52 -7.09 19.65 -4.45
N GLU A 53 -8.20 18.99 -4.08
CA GLU A 53 -8.17 17.71 -3.37
C GLU A 53 -7.67 16.56 -4.26
N ALA A 54 -8.02 16.58 -5.55
CA ALA A 54 -7.48 15.61 -6.51
C ALA A 54 -5.95 15.71 -6.64
N GLY A 55 -5.39 16.93 -6.56
CA GLY A 55 -3.96 17.16 -6.53
C GLY A 55 -3.29 16.62 -5.26
N LYS A 56 -3.93 16.78 -4.10
CA LYS A 56 -3.42 16.27 -2.81
C LYS A 56 -3.33 14.75 -2.81
N TYR A 57 -4.36 14.05 -3.27
CA TYR A 57 -4.34 12.58 -3.31
C TYR A 57 -3.34 12.02 -4.33
N ALA A 58 -3.16 12.69 -5.48
CA ALA A 58 -2.13 12.32 -6.44
C ALA A 58 -0.72 12.49 -5.87
N ALA A 59 -0.46 13.58 -5.13
CA ALA A 59 0.81 13.80 -4.45
C ALA A 59 1.08 12.74 -3.37
N LEU A 60 0.07 12.44 -2.54
CA LEU A 60 0.15 11.40 -1.51
C LEU A 60 0.45 10.02 -2.12
N ALA A 61 -0.26 9.65 -3.19
CA ALA A 61 -0.01 8.39 -3.88
C ALA A 61 1.42 8.30 -4.43
N ALA A 62 1.92 9.39 -5.04
CA ALA A 62 3.28 9.45 -5.56
C ALA A 62 4.33 9.33 -4.45
N GLU A 63 4.12 9.97 -3.30
CA GLU A 63 4.97 9.87 -2.12
C GLU A 63 5.02 8.43 -1.59
N HIS A 64 3.85 7.83 -1.35
CA HIS A 64 3.74 6.46 -0.88
C HIS A 64 4.44 5.48 -1.83
N TYR A 65 4.27 5.66 -3.14
CA TYR A 65 4.94 4.81 -4.12
C TYR A 65 6.45 4.99 -4.13
N ALA A 66 6.95 6.22 -3.95
CA ALA A 66 8.38 6.47 -3.86
C ALA A 66 9.00 5.74 -2.66
N VAL A 67 8.35 5.81 -1.48
CA VAL A 67 8.78 5.09 -0.27
C VAL A 67 8.80 3.57 -0.51
N LEU A 68 7.71 3.01 -1.05
CA LEU A 68 7.63 1.59 -1.40
C LEU A 68 8.78 1.19 -2.34
N ARG A 69 8.94 1.94 -3.43
CA ARG A 69 9.94 1.64 -4.45
C ARG A 69 11.34 1.69 -3.89
N ASP A 70 11.67 2.71 -3.11
CA ASP A 70 13.02 2.93 -2.65
C ASP A 70 13.43 1.86 -1.63
N LEU A 71 12.53 1.49 -0.71
CA LEU A 71 12.77 0.41 0.27
C LEU A 71 12.83 -0.97 -0.40
N VAL A 72 11.89 -1.30 -1.30
CA VAL A 72 11.93 -2.59 -2.01
C VAL A 72 13.15 -2.68 -2.91
N LYS A 73 13.56 -1.59 -3.57
CA LYS A 73 14.77 -1.58 -4.39
C LYS A 73 16.04 -1.81 -3.56
N GLN A 74 16.07 -1.35 -2.32
CA GLN A 74 17.19 -1.58 -1.40
C GLN A 74 17.21 -3.04 -0.89
N ALA A 75 16.06 -3.56 -0.46
CA ALA A 75 15.97 -4.88 0.16
C ALA A 75 15.90 -6.04 -0.86
N ALA A 76 15.22 -5.83 -1.99
CA ALA A 76 14.81 -6.87 -2.92
C ALA A 76 14.66 -6.34 -4.38
N PRO A 77 15.76 -5.92 -5.03
CA PRO A 77 15.72 -5.21 -6.31
C PRO A 77 15.12 -5.99 -7.48
N SER A 78 15.08 -7.33 -7.40
CA SER A 78 14.49 -8.19 -8.43
C SER A 78 12.97 -8.36 -8.29
N ILE A 79 12.39 -7.91 -7.18
CA ILE A 79 10.97 -8.13 -6.88
C ILE A 79 10.10 -7.11 -7.62
N PRO A 80 9.10 -7.59 -8.38
CA PRO A 80 8.14 -6.69 -9.01
C PRO A 80 7.26 -6.01 -7.98
N ILE A 81 7.08 -4.70 -8.16
CA ILE A 81 6.21 -3.87 -7.33
C ILE A 81 5.13 -3.20 -8.19
N ARG A 82 3.96 -2.96 -7.59
CA ARG A 82 2.92 -2.06 -8.11
C ARG A 82 2.22 -1.35 -6.95
N GLN A 83 1.48 -0.28 -7.25
CA GLN A 83 0.62 0.41 -6.29
C GLN A 83 -0.85 0.29 -6.71
N ALA A 84 -1.73 0.08 -5.74
CA ALA A 84 -3.16 0.26 -5.84
C ALA A 84 -3.54 1.52 -5.05
N VAL A 85 -4.11 2.51 -5.75
CA VAL A 85 -4.69 3.71 -5.13
C VAL A 85 -6.20 3.55 -5.15
N VAL A 86 -6.83 3.55 -3.99
CA VAL A 86 -8.25 3.23 -3.83
C VAL A 86 -8.95 4.34 -3.08
N GLU A 87 -10.00 4.88 -3.69
CA GLU A 87 -10.92 5.81 -3.04
C GLU A 87 -11.91 5.03 -2.17
N ALA A 88 -11.46 4.72 -0.95
CA ALA A 88 -12.28 4.12 0.09
C ALA A 88 -11.65 4.41 1.46
N GLU A 89 -12.43 4.21 2.51
CA GLU A 89 -11.92 4.07 3.87
C GLU A 89 -10.91 2.90 3.94
N GLU A 90 -9.94 3.02 4.83
CA GLU A 90 -8.75 2.17 4.91
C GLU A 90 -9.09 0.69 5.06
N GLY A 91 -9.96 0.35 6.03
CA GLY A 91 -10.44 -1.02 6.25
C GLY A 91 -11.15 -1.60 5.03
N TRP A 92 -11.97 -0.80 4.34
CA TRP A 92 -12.64 -1.22 3.12
C TRP A 92 -11.69 -1.40 1.93
N ALA A 93 -10.71 -0.52 1.76
CA ALA A 93 -9.68 -0.64 0.73
C ALA A 93 -8.87 -1.94 0.94
N LEU A 94 -8.48 -2.21 2.19
CA LEU A 94 -7.75 -3.41 2.57
C LEU A 94 -8.56 -4.68 2.33
N ALA A 95 -9.84 -4.71 2.71
CA ALA A 95 -10.71 -5.85 2.46
C ALA A 95 -10.93 -6.10 0.96
N ARG A 96 -11.08 -5.04 0.16
CA ARG A 96 -11.33 -5.13 -1.28
C ARG A 96 -10.11 -5.59 -2.07
N GLU A 97 -8.92 -5.07 -1.76
CA GLU A 97 -7.69 -5.44 -2.46
C GLU A 97 -7.07 -6.71 -1.88
N GLY A 98 -7.24 -6.94 -0.57
CA GLY A 98 -6.76 -8.12 0.15
C GLY A 98 -7.31 -9.44 -0.38
N ARG A 99 -8.51 -9.44 -0.97
CA ARG A 99 -9.11 -10.64 -1.60
C ARG A 99 -8.28 -11.22 -2.76
N PHE A 100 -7.36 -10.43 -3.32
CA PHE A 100 -6.47 -10.83 -4.42
C PHE A 100 -5.04 -11.09 -3.96
N ALA A 101 -4.75 -10.91 -2.67
CA ALA A 101 -3.44 -11.09 -2.09
C ALA A 101 -3.37 -12.41 -1.34
N ASP A 102 -2.21 -13.06 -1.40
CA ASP A 102 -1.97 -14.28 -0.62
C ASP A 102 -1.56 -13.93 0.82
N ILE A 103 -0.89 -12.79 1.01
CA ILE A 103 -0.47 -12.26 2.30
C ILE A 103 -0.85 -10.78 2.37
N ILE A 104 -1.40 -10.36 3.51
CA ILE A 104 -1.73 -8.97 3.80
C ILE A 104 -0.86 -8.51 4.96
N LEU A 105 -0.18 -7.38 4.78
CA LEU A 105 0.54 -6.66 5.80
C LEU A 105 -0.23 -5.36 6.05
N PRO A 106 -1.15 -5.34 7.03
CA PRO A 106 -1.97 -4.17 7.32
C PRO A 106 -1.20 -3.11 8.10
N ASP A 107 -1.77 -1.90 8.19
CA ASP A 107 -1.34 -0.91 9.17
C ASP A 107 -1.46 -1.44 10.61
N ALA A 108 -0.74 -0.82 11.52
CA ALA A 108 -0.97 -1.07 12.94
C ALA A 108 -2.25 -0.33 13.33
N ALA A 109 -3.42 -0.92 13.04
CA ALA A 109 -4.70 -0.39 13.48
C ALA A 109 -4.72 -0.24 15.01
N VAL A 110 -4.43 0.97 15.50
CA VAL A 110 -4.71 1.35 16.87
C VAL A 110 -6.22 1.55 16.94
N HIS A 111 -6.95 0.50 17.33
CA HIS A 111 -8.26 0.67 17.93
C HIS A 111 -8.10 1.60 19.15
N ARG A 112 -8.49 2.86 18.99
CA ARG A 112 -8.81 3.79 20.08
C ARG A 112 -10.21 4.33 19.86
#